data_AF-A9Y3I8-F1
#
_entry.id   AF-A9Y3I8-F1
#
_cell.length_a   1.000
_cell.length_b   1.000
_cell.length_c   1.000
_cell.angle_alpha   90.00
_cell.angle_beta   90.00
_cell.angle_gamma   90.00
#
_symmetry.space_group_name_H-M   'P 1'
#
loop_
_entity.id
_entity.type
_entity.pdbx_description
1 polymer ?
#
loop_
_entity_poly.entity_id
_entity_poly.type
_entity_poly.pdbx_seq_one_letter_code
_entity_poly.pdbx_strand_id
1 'polypeptide(L)'
;LLVSFHGAAFGAHSLKYFYPGSSLVPNFLEFVAVGLVDELEMPRYDPTTSTAKPTPYWMMGVSPRDPHHWPIQTDGLPGRQQNFDANFETAKQRFNQTGGVHIFQEMYGCEWDDETGKTKGFRQYGYHEEHVCSLD
;
A
#
# COMPACT_ATOMS: atom_id res chain seq x y z
N LEU A 1 6.88 -8.41 9.70
CA LEU A 1 6.16 -7.51 8.79
C LEU A 1 5.38 -6.52 9.64
N LEU A 2 5.60 -5.22 9.47
CA LEU A 2 5.32 -4.22 10.53
C LEU A 2 4.11 -3.34 10.31
N VAL A 3 3.45 -3.54 9.18
CA VAL A 3 2.01 -3.45 9.15
C VAL A 3 1.48 -4.88 9.25
N SER A 4 0.70 -5.16 10.28
CA SER A 4 0.23 -6.51 10.55
C SER A 4 -0.82 -6.91 9.52
N PHE A 5 -0.53 -7.94 8.74
CA PHE A 5 -1.55 -8.66 7.98
C PHE A 5 -2.36 -9.52 8.94
N HIS A 6 -3.41 -8.93 9.50
CA HIS A 6 -4.44 -9.74 10.13
C HIS A 6 -5.14 -10.52 9.03
N GLY A 7 -5.06 -11.85 9.11
CA GLY A 7 -5.87 -12.72 8.27
C GLY A 7 -7.35 -12.41 8.52
N ALA A 8 -8.12 -12.39 7.44
CA ALA A 8 -9.56 -12.21 7.51
C ALA A 8 -10.19 -13.19 8.51
N ALA A 9 -11.04 -12.68 9.40
CA ALA A 9 -11.96 -13.53 10.15
C ALA A 9 -12.93 -14.22 9.17
N PHE A 10 -13.52 -15.34 9.57
CA PHE A 10 -14.60 -15.94 8.78
C PHE A 10 -15.72 -14.91 8.60
N GLY A 11 -16.15 -14.68 7.36
CA GLY A 11 -17.12 -13.63 7.02
C GLY A 11 -16.55 -12.21 6.92
N ALA A 12 -15.22 -12.05 6.87
CA ALA A 12 -14.59 -10.76 6.62
C ALA A 12 -13.77 -10.79 5.33
N HIS A 13 -13.82 -9.70 4.58
CA HIS A 13 -13.00 -9.42 3.41
C HIS A 13 -12.13 -8.20 3.66
N SER A 14 -11.01 -8.08 2.97
CA SER A 14 -10.13 -6.92 3.11
C SER A 14 -9.59 -6.46 1.76
N LEU A 15 -9.49 -5.14 1.60
CA LEU A 15 -8.76 -4.48 0.53
C LEU A 15 -7.65 -3.66 1.17
N LYS A 16 -6.39 -3.95 0.83
CA LYS A 16 -5.22 -3.27 1.40
C LYS A 16 -4.30 -2.77 0.28
N TYR A 17 -3.90 -1.51 0.36
CA TYR A 17 -2.83 -0.94 -0.43
C TYR A 17 -1.61 -0.83 0.46
N PHE A 18 -0.49 -1.39 0.02
CA PHE A 18 0.75 -1.46 0.78
C PHE A 18 1.90 -0.86 -0.02
N TYR A 19 2.54 0.15 0.57
CA TYR A 19 3.66 0.90 0.01
C TYR A 19 4.90 0.71 0.89
N PRO A 20 5.74 -0.30 0.61
CA PRO A 20 7.05 -0.39 1.23
C PRO A 20 8.04 0.53 0.52
N GLY A 21 8.98 1.07 1.27
CA GLY A 21 10.14 1.77 0.75
C GLY A 21 11.33 1.66 1.68
N SER A 22 12.52 1.67 1.10
CA SER A 22 13.77 1.62 1.87
C SER A 22 14.85 2.50 1.24
N SER A 23 15.75 3.04 2.07
CA SER A 23 16.97 3.73 1.61
C SER A 23 18.17 2.77 1.54
N LEU A 24 17.96 1.51 1.15
CA LEU A 24 19.04 0.52 0.97
C LEU A 24 20.14 1.03 0.04
N VAL A 25 19.77 1.87 -0.93
CA VAL A 25 20.69 2.60 -1.80
C VAL A 25 20.61 4.09 -1.46
N PRO A 26 21.74 4.77 -1.18
CA PRO A 26 21.74 6.21 -0.90
C PRO A 26 21.08 7.00 -2.04
N ASN A 27 20.16 7.90 -1.69
CA ASN A 27 19.39 8.75 -2.62
C ASN A 27 18.46 7.98 -3.58
N PHE A 28 18.11 6.73 -3.27
CA PHE A 28 17.16 5.94 -4.04
C PHE A 28 16.10 5.36 -3.09
N LEU A 29 14.84 5.70 -3.35
CA LEU A 29 13.70 5.10 -2.66
C LEU A 29 12.95 4.25 -3.67
N GLU A 30 12.94 2.94 -3.45
CA GLU A 30 12.12 2.03 -4.26
C GLU A 30 10.68 2.12 -3.76
N PHE A 31 9.87 2.99 -4.37
CA PHE A 31 8.43 3.02 -4.15
C PHE A 31 7.79 1.86 -4.91
N VAL A 32 7.16 0.95 -4.19
CA VAL A 32 6.37 -0.12 -4.76
C VAL A 32 4.93 0.06 -4.31
N ALA A 33 3.97 0.00 -5.23
CA ALA A 33 2.56 -0.04 -4.88
C ALA A 33 2.00 -1.45 -5.08
N VAL A 34 1.59 -2.07 -3.98
CA VAL A 34 0.95 -3.39 -3.96
C VAL A 34 -0.50 -3.22 -3.50
N GLY A 35 -1.46 -3.76 -4.23
CA GLY A 35 -2.83 -3.94 -3.74
C GLY A 35 -3.03 -5.38 -3.30
N LEU A 36 -3.93 -5.62 -2.35
CA LEU A 36 -4.24 -6.94 -1.82
C LEU A 36 -5.76 -7.03 -1.61
N VAL A 37 -6.38 -8.09 -2.09
CA VAL A 37 -7.75 -8.48 -1.71
C VAL A 37 -7.66 -9.81 -0.98
N ASP A 38 -8.07 -9.85 0.28
CA ASP A 38 -8.00 -11.07 1.10
C ASP A 38 -6.60 -11.70 1.09
N GLU A 39 -5.57 -10.86 1.24
CA GLU A 39 -4.14 -11.23 1.16
C GLU A 39 -3.67 -11.74 -0.21
N LEU A 40 -4.55 -11.77 -1.22
CA LEU A 40 -4.17 -12.07 -2.60
C LEU A 40 -3.72 -10.79 -3.30
N GLU A 41 -2.47 -10.79 -3.77
CA GLU A 41 -1.90 -9.65 -4.50
C GLU A 41 -2.79 -9.29 -5.69
N MET A 42 -3.36 -8.09 -5.61
CA MET A 42 -3.83 -7.37 -6.77
C MET A 42 -2.62 -6.99 -7.61
N PRO A 43 -2.85 -6.67 -8.87
CA PRO A 43 -1.75 -6.43 -9.77
C PRO A 43 -0.94 -5.19 -9.40
N ARG A 44 0.36 -5.31 -9.61
CA ARG A 44 1.37 -4.33 -9.20
C ARG A 44 1.41 -3.13 -10.15
N TYR A 45 1.72 -1.97 -9.58
CA TYR A 45 2.13 -0.80 -10.34
C TYR A 45 3.54 -0.98 -10.90
N ASP A 46 3.69 -0.82 -12.20
CA ASP A 46 5.00 -0.73 -12.84
C ASP A 46 5.42 0.75 -12.96
N PRO A 47 6.43 1.20 -12.20
CA PRO A 47 6.90 2.59 -12.25
C PRO A 47 7.50 2.96 -13.62
N THR A 48 8.00 1.99 -14.39
CA THR A 48 8.58 2.21 -15.72
C THR A 48 7.53 2.63 -16.72
N THR A 49 6.37 1.94 -16.71
CA THR A 49 5.26 2.24 -17.60
C THR A 49 4.25 3.19 -16.99
N SER A 50 4.41 3.51 -15.70
CA SER A 50 3.45 4.24 -14.89
C SER A 50 2.04 3.67 -15.02
N THR A 51 1.89 2.33 -14.96
CA THR A 51 0.59 1.66 -15.07
C THR A 51 0.44 0.50 -14.10
N ALA A 52 -0.76 0.34 -13.52
CA ALA A 52 -1.16 -0.90 -12.84
C ALA A 52 -1.86 -1.82 -13.85
N LYS A 53 -1.44 -3.09 -13.94
CA LYS A 53 -1.97 -4.04 -14.95
C LYS A 53 -2.39 -5.37 -14.36
N PRO A 54 -3.60 -5.90 -14.65
CA PRO A 54 -4.07 -7.22 -14.19
C PRO A 54 -3.09 -8.33 -14.51
N THR A 55 -2.49 -8.91 -13.47
CA THR A 55 -1.53 -10.02 -13.57
C THR A 55 -2.14 -11.34 -13.08
N PRO A 56 -2.85 -11.41 -11.94
CA PRO A 56 -3.55 -12.62 -11.52
C PRO A 56 -4.81 -12.89 -12.36
N TYR A 57 -5.10 -14.17 -12.64
CA TYR A 57 -6.23 -14.59 -13.47
C TYR A 57 -7.59 -14.08 -12.97
N TRP A 58 -7.77 -14.01 -11.64
CA TRP A 58 -9.01 -13.58 -11.01
C TRP A 58 -9.30 -12.08 -11.22
N MET A 59 -8.28 -11.26 -11.50
CA MET A 59 -8.43 -9.82 -11.78
C MET A 59 -8.64 -9.50 -13.26
N MET A 60 -8.47 -10.47 -14.17
CA MET A 60 -8.67 -10.24 -15.60
C MET A 60 -10.14 -9.91 -15.94
N GLY A 61 -11.08 -10.32 -15.09
CA GLY A 61 -12.51 -10.04 -15.26
C GLY A 61 -12.94 -8.62 -14.88
N VAL A 62 -12.04 -7.80 -14.31
CA VAL A 62 -12.36 -6.42 -13.93
C VAL A 62 -12.44 -5.51 -15.14
N SER A 63 -11.43 -5.53 -16.03
CA SER A 63 -11.37 -4.62 -17.18
C SER A 63 -12.59 -4.70 -18.12
N PRO A 64 -13.17 -5.88 -18.41
CA PRO A 64 -14.38 -5.97 -19.21
C PRO A 64 -15.64 -5.39 -18.54
N ARG A 65 -15.70 -5.40 -17.19
CA ARG A 65 -16.84 -4.88 -16.42
C ARG A 65 -16.71 -3.39 -16.13
N ASP A 66 -15.48 -2.95 -15.89
CA ASP A 66 -15.12 -1.57 -15.62
C ASP A 66 -13.79 -1.22 -16.34
N PRO A 67 -13.88 -0.67 -17.56
CA PRO A 67 -12.70 -0.24 -18.31
C PRO A 67 -11.91 0.90 -17.65
N HIS A 68 -12.53 1.64 -16.72
CA HIS A 68 -11.93 2.80 -16.06
C HIS A 68 -11.21 2.44 -14.76
N HIS A 69 -11.40 1.22 -14.25
CA HIS A 69 -10.80 0.77 -12.99
C HIS A 69 -9.28 0.99 -12.95
N TRP A 70 -8.53 0.42 -13.90
CA TRP A 70 -7.06 0.51 -13.91
C TRP A 70 -6.53 1.92 -14.18
N PRO A 71 -7.11 2.70 -15.11
CA PRO A 71 -6.78 4.12 -15.23
C PRO A 71 -6.94 4.89 -13.92
N ILE A 72 -8.07 4.74 -13.21
CA ILE A 72 -8.31 5.42 -11.94
C ILE A 72 -7.32 4.97 -10.85
N GLN A 73 -7.06 3.66 -10.77
CA GLN A 73 -6.07 3.11 -9.84
C GLN A 73 -4.65 3.64 -10.11
N THR A 74 -4.37 3.99 -11.36
CA THR A 74 -3.04 4.46 -11.80
C THR A 74 -2.88 5.97 -11.62
N ASP A 75 -3.92 6.76 -11.92
CA ASP A 75 -3.87 8.24 -11.98
C ASP A 75 -3.37 8.88 -10.68
N GLY A 76 -3.72 8.30 -9.53
CA GLY A 76 -3.31 8.80 -8.22
C GLY A 76 -1.90 8.38 -7.76
N LEU A 77 -1.26 7.41 -8.42
CA LEU A 77 -0.01 6.83 -7.93
C LEU A 77 1.19 7.78 -7.93
N PRO A 78 1.38 8.69 -8.91
CA PRO A 78 2.44 9.69 -8.84
C PRO A 78 2.30 10.60 -7.61
N GLY A 79 1.07 11.03 -7.28
CA GLY A 79 0.81 11.83 -6.08
C GLY A 79 1.00 11.02 -4.79
N ARG A 80 0.68 9.72 -4.79
CA ARG A 80 0.97 8.83 -3.66
C ARG A 80 2.47 8.67 -3.45
N GLN A 81 3.26 8.49 -4.50
CA GLN A 81 4.70 8.41 -4.42
C GLN A 81 5.31 9.69 -3.84
N GLN A 82 4.89 10.87 -4.31
CA GLN A 82 5.36 12.14 -3.75
C GLN A 82 5.06 12.28 -2.25
N ASN A 83 3.85 11.89 -1.81
CA ASN A 83 3.48 11.91 -0.40
C ASN A 83 4.31 10.90 0.41
N PHE A 84 4.57 9.72 -0.15
CA PHE A 84 5.39 8.70 0.47
C PHE A 84 6.83 9.21 0.70
N ASP A 85 7.44 9.80 -0.32
CA ASP A 85 8.78 10.40 -0.26
C ASP A 85 8.85 11.50 0.82
N ALA A 86 7.85 12.39 0.87
CA ALA A 86 7.79 13.46 1.86
C ALA A 86 7.62 12.93 3.29
N ASN A 87 6.79 11.92 3.49
CA ASN A 87 6.60 11.27 4.78
C ASN A 87 7.87 10.53 5.23
N PHE A 88 8.61 9.93 4.31
CA PHE A 88 9.88 9.27 4.59
C PHE A 88 10.92 10.25 5.13
N GLU A 89 11.12 11.38 4.46
CA GLU A 89 12.06 12.41 4.93
C GLU A 89 11.61 13.04 6.25
N THR A 90 10.29 13.21 6.44
CA THR A 90 9.73 13.66 7.72
C THR A 90 10.04 12.68 8.85
N ALA A 91 9.92 11.37 8.61
CA ALA A 91 10.26 10.35 9.60
C ALA A 91 11.75 10.41 9.97
N LYS A 92 12.65 10.48 8.97
CA LYS A 92 14.10 10.62 9.21
C LYS A 92 14.45 11.82 10.10
N GLN A 93 13.84 12.98 9.81
CA GLN A 93 14.04 14.19 10.61
C GLN A 93 13.53 14.01 12.05
N ARG A 94 12.32 13.46 12.24
CA ARG A 94 11.71 13.29 13.56
C ARG A 94 12.47 12.32 14.45
N PHE A 95 13.07 11.28 13.86
CA PHE A 95 13.89 10.31 14.58
C PHE A 95 15.39 10.69 14.63
N ASN A 96 15.75 11.92 14.24
CA ASN A 96 17.13 12.44 14.24
C ASN A 96 18.12 11.52 13.51
N GLN A 97 17.71 10.90 12.41
CA GLN A 97 18.51 9.91 11.70
C GLN A 97 19.33 10.57 10.59
N THR A 98 20.65 10.47 10.69
CA THR A 98 21.62 11.02 9.73
C THR A 98 22.48 9.89 9.14
N GLY A 99 21.90 9.11 8.24
CA GLY A 99 22.58 8.02 7.51
C GLY A 99 22.19 6.61 7.96
N GLY A 100 22.55 5.62 7.14
CA GLY A 100 22.14 4.23 7.31
C GLY A 100 21.00 3.83 6.38
N VAL A 101 20.53 2.58 6.54
CA VAL A 101 19.39 2.04 5.81
C VAL A 101 18.14 2.25 6.64
N HIS A 102 17.15 2.91 6.06
CA HIS A 102 15.88 3.21 6.69
C HIS A 102 14.75 2.55 5.94
N ILE A 103 13.76 2.03 6.68
CA ILE A 103 12.58 1.38 6.13
C ILE A 103 11.37 2.18 6.56
N PHE A 104 10.51 2.51 5.61
CA PHE A 104 9.21 3.13 5.85
C PHE A 104 8.13 2.39 5.09
N GLN A 105 6.97 2.28 5.71
CA GLN A 105 5.86 1.49 5.21
C GLN A 105 4.58 2.28 5.43
N GLU A 106 3.79 2.46 4.38
CA GLU A 106 2.40 2.93 4.47
C GLU A 106 1.48 1.78 4.08
N MET A 107 0.42 1.57 4.85
CA MET A 107 -0.68 0.71 4.43
C MET A 107 -1.99 1.40 4.69
N TYR A 108 -2.91 1.34 3.75
CA TYR A 108 -4.27 1.78 3.98
C TYR A 108 -5.25 0.87 3.27
N GLY A 109 -6.48 0.85 3.73
CA GLY A 109 -7.45 -0.08 3.21
C GLY A 109 -8.76 -0.07 3.95
N CYS A 110 -9.53 -1.11 3.73
CA CYS A 110 -10.71 -1.39 4.49
C CYS A 110 -10.87 -2.89 4.74
N GLU A 111 -11.60 -3.19 5.81
CA GLU A 111 -12.16 -4.50 6.10
C GLU A 111 -13.67 -4.41 5.93
N TRP A 112 -14.27 -5.40 5.30
CA TRP A 112 -15.71 -5.51 5.08
C TRP A 112 -16.21 -6.82 5.67
N ASP A 113 -17.18 -6.74 6.56
CA ASP A 113 -17.87 -7.90 7.14
C ASP A 113 -19.09 -8.23 6.26
N ASP A 114 -19.12 -9.41 5.67
CA ASP A 114 -20.17 -9.85 4.74
C ASP A 114 -21.43 -10.36 5.46
N GLU A 115 -21.33 -10.69 6.76
CA GLU A 115 -22.44 -11.09 7.60
C GLU A 115 -23.21 -9.87 8.10
N THR A 116 -22.50 -8.83 8.55
CA THR A 116 -23.10 -7.62 9.12
C THR A 116 -23.19 -6.46 8.14
N GLY A 117 -22.50 -6.53 7.00
CA GLY A 117 -22.42 -5.47 5.99
C GLY A 117 -21.57 -4.27 6.41
N LYS A 118 -20.87 -4.34 7.54
CA LYS A 118 -20.08 -3.21 8.07
C LYS A 118 -18.74 -3.09 7.36
N THR A 119 -18.31 -1.86 7.12
CA THR A 119 -16.97 -1.56 6.58
C THR A 119 -16.18 -0.73 7.59
N LYS A 120 -14.93 -1.11 7.84
CA LYS A 120 -13.98 -0.36 8.66
C LYS A 120 -12.78 0.04 7.80
N GLY A 121 -12.52 1.35 7.71
CA GLY A 121 -11.32 1.87 7.06
C GLY A 121 -10.11 1.84 8.00
N PHE A 122 -8.91 1.82 7.44
CA PHE A 122 -7.70 2.04 8.23
C PHE A 122 -6.58 2.65 7.39
N ARG A 123 -5.65 3.31 8.08
CA ARG A 123 -4.38 3.79 7.52
C ARG A 123 -3.30 3.69 8.59
N GLN A 124 -2.18 3.08 8.26
CA GLN A 124 -1.11 2.72 9.19
C GLN A 124 0.25 3.07 8.60
N TYR A 125 1.16 3.49 9.47
CA TYR A 125 2.53 3.86 9.13
C TYR A 125 3.53 3.09 10.02
N GLY A 126 4.56 2.55 9.40
CA GLY A 126 5.67 1.87 10.07
C GLY A 126 7.02 2.49 9.70
N TYR A 127 7.96 2.49 10.65
CA TYR A 127 9.32 2.98 10.48
C TYR A 127 10.29 2.11 11.29
N HIS A 128 11.38 1.61 10.69
CA HIS A 128 12.42 0.83 11.40
C HIS A 128 11.91 -0.24 12.37
N GLU A 129 11.02 -1.11 11.92
CA GLU A 129 10.49 -2.16 12.78
C GLU A 129 9.64 -1.70 13.97
N GLU A 130 9.18 -0.45 13.93
CA GLU A 130 8.22 0.08 14.89
C GLU A 130 6.96 0.57 14.17
N HIS A 131 5.81 0.29 14.79
CA HIS A 131 4.56 0.96 14.42
C HIS A 131 4.63 2.40 14.90
N VAL A 132 4.43 3.37 14.00
CA VAL A 132 4.58 4.79 14.33
C VAL A 132 3.23 5.46 14.57
N CYS A 133 2.25 5.21 13.70
CA CYS A 133 0.92 5.77 13.85
C CYS A 133 -0.14 5.03 13.02
N SER A 134 -1.39 5.15 13.44
CA SER A 134 -2.57 4.63 12.75
C SER A 134 -3.72 5.64 12.80
N LEU A 135 -4.62 5.52 11.84
CA LEU A 135 -5.92 6.19 11.78
C LEU A 135 -6.98 5.10 11.56
N ASP A 136 -8.03 5.14 12.38
CA ASP A 136 -9.15 4.19 12.42
C ASP A 136 -10.52 4.86 12.22
#